data_AF-A0A3B0Z7L6-F1
#
_entry.id   AF-A0A3B0Z7L6-F1
#
_cell.length_a   1.000
_cell.length_b   1.000
_cell.length_c   1.000
_cell.angle_alpha   90.00
_cell.angle_beta   90.00
_cell.angle_gamma   90.00
#
_symmetry.space_group_name_H-M   'P 1'
#
loop_
_entity.id
_entity.type
_entity.pdbx_description
1 polymer ?
#
loop_
_entity_poly.entity_id
_entity_poly.type
_entity_poly.pdbx_seq_one_letter_code
_entity_poly.pdbx_strand_id
1 'polypeptide(L)' 'MVEEDQYRSAYDTVNKRRCVFEKAVLTRRCHCSCSTRFYLADREGVSCNAEQANRRCQQLLQLMRESARFSL' A
#
# COMPACT_ATOMS: atom_id res chain seq x y z
N MET A 1 -24.40 8.89 -3.04
CA MET A 1 -23.08 8.56 -2.48
C MET A 1 -22.20 7.97 -3.59
N VAL A 2 -21.66 8.82 -4.48
CA VAL A 2 -20.95 8.40 -5.72
C VAL A 2 -19.49 8.89 -5.75
N GLU A 3 -19.08 9.68 -4.76
CA GLU A 3 -17.76 10.35 -4.74
C GLU A 3 -16.61 9.45 -4.26
N GLU A 4 -16.85 8.47 -3.40
CA GLU A 4 -15.77 7.58 -2.89
C GLU A 4 -15.21 6.63 -3.96
N ASP A 5 -16.06 6.12 -4.86
CA ASP A 5 -15.63 5.22 -5.94
C ASP A 5 -14.79 5.94 -7.00
N GLN A 6 -15.16 7.16 -7.39
CA GLN A 6 -14.34 7.97 -8.30
C GLN A 6 -12.99 8.32 -7.67
N TYR A 7 -12.95 8.56 -6.35
CA TYR A 7 -11.70 8.79 -5.64
C TYR A 7 -10.82 7.53 -5.58
N ARG A 8 -11.41 6.35 -5.33
CA ARG A 8 -10.69 5.07 -5.37
C ARG A 8 -10.11 4.79 -6.75
N SER A 9 -10.89 5.01 -7.80
CA SER A 9 -10.45 4.81 -9.18
C SER A 9 -9.34 5.79 -9.58
N ALA A 10 -9.45 7.07 -9.23
CA ALA A 10 -8.40 8.06 -9.49
C ALA A 10 -7.12 7.74 -8.71
N TYR A 11 -7.24 7.27 -7.47
CA TYR A 11 -6.10 6.87 -6.64
C TYR A 11 -5.42 5.60 -7.16
N ASP A 12 -6.19 4.64 -7.68
CA ASP A 12 -5.66 3.42 -8.32
C ASP A 12 -4.98 3.74 -9.67
N THR A 13 -5.58 4.65 -10.44
CA THR A 13 -5.04 5.13 -11.73
C THR A 13 -3.72 5.88 -11.55
N VAL A 14 -3.60 6.70 -10.51
CA VAL A 14 -2.38 7.43 -10.17
C VAL A 14 -1.34 6.53 -9.49
N ASN A 15 -1.78 5.60 -8.65
CA ASN A 15 -0.90 4.73 -7.87
C ASN A 15 -0.88 3.29 -8.39
N LYS A 16 -0.43 3.13 -9.65
CA LYS A 16 -0.28 1.82 -10.33
C LYS A 16 0.50 0.77 -9.55
N ARG A 17 1.29 1.17 -8.55
CA ARG A 17 2.09 0.29 -7.68
C ARG A 17 1.96 0.69 -6.22
N ARG A 18 0.74 0.78 -5.71
CA ARG A 18 0.45 1.05 -4.31
C ARG A 18 1.22 0.12 -3.38
N CYS A 19 1.90 0.69 -2.39
CA CYS A 19 2.59 -0.10 -1.38
C CYS A 19 1.55 -0.70 -0.42
N VAL A 20 1.54 -2.03 -0.28
CA VAL A 20 0.60 -2.73 0.61
C VAL A 20 0.79 -2.36 2.09
N PHE A 21 2.00 -1.91 2.45
CA PHE A 21 2.33 -1.39 3.76
C PHE A 21 2.29 0.14 3.84
N GLU A 22 1.61 0.84 2.92
CA GLU A 22 1.56 2.31 2.94
C GLU A 22 1.15 2.87 4.30
N LYS A 23 0.16 2.27 4.98
CA LYS A 23 -0.29 2.74 6.30
C LYS A 23 0.82 2.65 7.33
N ALA A 24 1.62 1.59 7.30
CA ALA A 24 2.75 1.41 8.19
C ALA A 24 3.92 2.37 7.85
N VAL A 25 4.12 2.66 6.57
CA VAL A 25 5.13 3.63 6.11
C VAL A 25 4.73 5.06 6.49
N LEU A 26 3.48 5.45 6.24
CA LEU A 26 2.91 6.76 6.60
C LEU A 26 2.93 6.99 8.12
N THR A 27 2.65 5.96 8.91
CA THR A 27 2.71 6.02 10.39
C THR A 27 4.11 5.85 10.97
N ARG A 28 5.15 5.81 10.11
CA ARG A 28 6.56 5.61 10.49
C ARG A 28 6.83 4.32 11.29
N ARG A 29 5.95 3.32 11.18
CA ARG A 29 6.09 2.00 11.81
C ARG A 29 6.95 1.05 10.98
N CYS A 30 7.04 1.29 9.67
CA CYS A 30 7.90 0.53 8.76
C CYS A 30 8.64 1.47 7.81
N HIS A 31 9.85 1.10 7.43
CA HIS A 31 10.62 1.81 6.41
C HIS A 31 10.92 0.86 5.26
N CYS A 32 10.60 1.27 4.03
CA CYS A 32 10.91 0.51 2.83
C CYS A 32 11.78 1.36 1.90
N SER A 33 13.02 0.93 1.68
CA SER A 33 13.97 1.61 0.79
C SER A 33 13.54 1.60 -0.67
N CYS A 34 12.65 0.67 -1.06
CA CYS A 34 12.08 0.57 -2.41
C CYS A 34 10.74 1.33 -2.54
N SER A 35 10.31 2.01 -1.48
CA SER A 35 9.07 2.79 -1.48
C SER A 35 9.35 4.27 -1.69
N THR A 36 8.50 4.91 -2.47
CA THR A 36 8.54 6.34 -2.74
C THR A 36 7.27 6.96 -2.19
N ARG A 37 7.42 8.00 -1.36
CA ARG A 37 6.30 8.80 -0.86
C ARG A 37 6.00 9.86 -1.91
N PHE A 38 4.73 10.03 -2.23
CA PHE A 38 4.26 11.06 -3.14
C PHE A 38 3.06 11.77 -2.53
N TYR A 39 2.89 13.05 -2.86
CA TYR A 39 1.71 13.82 -2.47
C TYR A 39 0.75 13.86 -3.65
N LEU A 40 -0.46 13.37 -3.45
CA LEU A 40 -1.55 13.51 -4.39
C LEU A 40 -2.56 14.50 -3.81
N ALA A 41 -2.45 15.76 -4.24
CA ALA A 41 -3.14 16.89 -3.64
C ALA A 41 -2.86 16.97 -2.13
N ASP A 42 -3.88 16.78 -1.30
CA ASP A 42 -3.79 16.84 0.17
C ASP A 42 -3.46 15.48 0.81
N ARG A 43 -3.42 14.39 0.02
CA ARG A 43 -3.21 13.03 0.55
C ARG A 43 -1.80 12.52 0.25
N GLU A 44 -1.11 12.09 1.29
CA GLU A 44 0.16 11.39 1.14
C GLU A 44 -0.09 9.94 0.72
N GLY A 45 0.56 9.51 -0.36
CA GLY A 45 0.54 8.15 -0.89
C GLY A 45 1.92 7.54 -0.87
N VAL A 46 1.97 6.20 -0.86
CA VAL A 46 3.23 5.45 -0.96
C VAL A 46 3.14 4.51 -2.15
N SER A 47 4.02 4.71 -3.12
CA SER A 47 4.19 3.83 -4.26
C SER A 47 5.45 2.98 -4.08
N CYS A 48 5.47 1.81 -4.68
CA CYS A 48 6.65 0.94 -4.71
C CYS A 48 7.32 1.05 -6.07
N ASN A 49 8.62 1.36 -6.08
CA ASN A 49 9.40 1.47 -7.32
C ASN A 49 9.78 0.08 -7.88
N ALA A 50 9.97 -0.90 -6.99
CA ALA A 50 10.36 -2.27 -7.35
C ALA A 50 9.16 -3.22 -7.35
N GLU A 51 8.81 -3.75 -8.52
CA GLU A 51 7.70 -4.70 -8.66
C GLU A 51 7.91 -6.01 -7.87
N GLN A 52 9.15 -6.52 -7.87
CA GLN A 52 9.50 -7.72 -7.09
C GLN A 52 9.34 -7.48 -5.59
N ALA A 53 9.71 -6.29 -5.09
CA ALA A 53 9.51 -5.94 -3.69
C ALA A 53 8.02 -5.84 -3.35
N ASN A 54 7.21 -5.23 -4.23
CA ASN A 54 5.76 -5.15 -4.06
C ASN A 54 5.11 -6.55 -3.96
N ARG A 55 5.46 -7.47 -4.87
CA ARG A 55 4.97 -8.86 -4.83
C ARG A 55 5.40 -9.59 -3.55
N ARG A 56 6.65 -9.45 -3.12
CA ARG A 56 7.13 -10.04 -1.84
C ARG A 56 6.37 -9.49 -0.65
N CYS A 57 6.15 -8.18 -0.60
CA CYS A 57 5.37 -7.54 0.46
C CYS A 57 3.91 -8.04 0.48
N GLN A 58 3.29 -8.23 -0.69
CA GLN A 58 1.96 -8.83 -0.81
C GLN A 58 1.92 -10.27 -0.28
N GLN A 59 2.88 -11.10 -0.71
CA GLN A 59 3.00 -12.48 -0.26
C GLN A 59 3.20 -12.56 1.25
N LEU A 60 4.06 -11.72 1.82
CA LEU A 60 4.27 -11.65 3.26
C LEU A 60 2.98 -11.29 4.01
N LEU A 61 2.23 -10.29 3.53
CA LEU A 61 0.96 -9.92 4.15
C LEU A 61 -0.04 -11.08 4.11
N GLN A 62 -0.10 -11.79 2.99
CA GLN A 62 -0.99 -12.94 2.83
C GLN A 62 -0.60 -14.06 3.80
N LEU A 63 0.69 -14.40 3.88
CA LEU A 63 1.22 -15.36 4.84
C LEU A 63 0.89 -14.98 6.29
N MET A 64 1.08 -13.71 6.66
CA MET A 64 0.75 -13.23 8.01
C MET A 64 -0.75 -13.35 8.32
N ARG A 65 -1.62 -13.07 7.34
CA ARG A 65 -3.07 -13.25 7.48
C ARG A 65 -3.45 -14.73 7.59
N GLU A 66 -2.81 -15.58 6.81
CA GLU A 66 -3.02 -17.03 6.86
C GLU A 66 -2.55 -17.63 8.19
N SER A 67 -1.39 -17.20 8.70
CA SER A 67 -0.92 -17.63 10.02
C SER A 67 -1.78 -17.07 11.16
N ALA A 68 -2.29 -15.84 11.04
CA ALA A 68 -3.15 -15.21 12.05
C ALA A 68 -4.58 -15.78 12.05
N ARG A 69 -5.00 -16.51 11.01
CA ARG A 69 -6.33 -17.16 10.98
C ARG A 69 -6.49 -18.24 12.03
N PHE A 70 -5.38 -18.83 12.51
CA PHE A 70 -5.41 -19.88 13.52
C PHE A 70 -5.24 -19.36 14.96
N SER A 71 -5.17 -18.04 15.16
CA SER A 71 -4.99 -17.45 16.50
C SER A 71 -6.27 -16.88 17.13
N LEU A 72 -7.45 -17.26 16.62
CA LEU A 72 -8.78 -16.94 17.20
C LEU A 72 -9.44 -18.22 17.68
#